data_AF-A0A6J7J2M6-F1
#
_entry.id   AF-A0A6J7J2M6-F1
#
_cell.length_a   1.000
_cell.length_b   1.000
_cell.length_c   1.000
_cell.angle_alpha   90.00
_cell.angle_beta   90.00
_cell.angle_gamma   90.00
#
_symmetry.space_group_name_H-M   'P 1'
#
loop_
_entity.id
_entity.type
_entity.pdbx_description
1 polymer ?
#
loop_
_entity_poly.entity_id
_entity_poly.type
_entity_poly.pdbx_seq_one_letter_code
_entity_poly.pdbx_strand_id
1 'polypeptide(L)'
;MATDTPTLSPAETLAWEEEHRSRAAIAAWAAGILTLIGAIVTSIAFSGLPKFEDRTVTIIDGLGDLAAGRPIPAGRAVLQLAYIGDHPAGFLVGPFLSAIGAVLLYFALAYLFRAIRARSSSLSQLVLIALATGAVTYAIGTALVGIMRVVEGANLAADATNRDALEALQSGPMVVGTIIQLLGSFILGFAVVMISLNGMRTGLLTRFVGIIGMVAGATFVLPLDQQGIIRSFWIGAVGFLIAGRWPSPVPAWRTGSSEPWPSAAEIQAQKAAAKQAAGGPVPPAAPSPAPPADGELTQGQRRKKRKRR
;
A
#
# COMPACT_ATOMS: atom_id res chain seq x y z
N MET A 1 36.50 -0.75 7.50
CA MET A 1 37.15 -0.76 6.18
C MET A 1 36.12 -0.22 5.19
N ALA A 2 36.14 1.09 4.92
CA ALA A 2 35.21 1.71 3.99
C ALA A 2 35.71 1.40 2.57
N THR A 3 35.09 0.44 1.91
CA THR A 3 35.31 0.21 0.49
C THR A 3 34.67 1.36 -0.26
N ASP A 4 35.49 2.28 -0.77
CA ASP A 4 35.10 3.30 -1.75
C ASP A 4 34.47 2.59 -2.94
N THR A 5 33.15 2.46 -2.91
CA THR A 5 32.40 1.93 -4.05
C THR A 5 32.41 3.05 -5.08
N PRO A 6 32.99 2.85 -6.27
CA PRO A 6 33.10 3.91 -7.26
C PRO A 6 31.69 4.45 -7.54
N THR A 7 31.46 5.72 -7.22
CA THR A 7 30.22 6.40 -7.55
C THR A 7 30.14 6.48 -9.07
N LEU A 8 29.21 5.72 -9.67
CA LEU A 8 28.97 5.77 -11.11
C LEU A 8 28.73 7.22 -11.52
N SER A 9 29.26 7.59 -12.69
CA SER A 9 28.97 8.92 -13.24
C SER A 9 27.46 9.06 -13.52
N PRO A 10 26.93 10.29 -13.54
CA PRO A 10 25.51 10.51 -13.87
C PRO A 10 25.11 9.93 -15.23
N ALA A 11 26.01 9.99 -16.23
CA ALA A 11 25.76 9.45 -17.57
C ALA A 11 25.66 7.91 -17.57
N GLU A 12 26.55 7.22 -16.86
CA GLU A 12 26.48 5.76 -16.69
C GLU A 12 25.22 5.32 -15.94
N THR A 13 24.80 6.12 -14.95
CA THR A 13 23.54 5.87 -14.21
C THR A 13 22.34 5.94 -15.14
N LEU A 14 22.26 6.97 -16.00
CA LEU A 14 21.17 7.13 -16.95
C LEU A 14 21.15 6.02 -18.01
N ALA A 15 22.31 5.61 -18.53
CA ALA A 15 22.41 4.52 -19.49
C ALA A 15 21.90 3.19 -18.89
N TRP A 16 22.31 2.87 -17.66
CA TRP A 16 21.81 1.70 -16.94
C TRP A 16 20.30 1.77 -16.69
N GLU A 17 19.80 2.95 -16.30
CA GLU A 17 18.37 3.18 -16.09
C GLU A 17 17.58 2.94 -17.37
N GLU A 18 18.01 3.50 -18.50
CA GLU A 18 17.34 3.35 -19.79
C GLU A 18 17.22 1.88 -20.22
N GLU A 19 18.29 1.11 -20.08
CA GLU A 19 18.32 -0.32 -20.41
C GLU A 19 17.31 -1.14 -19.57
N HIS A 20 17.18 -0.83 -18.28
CA HIS A 20 16.38 -1.62 -17.34
C HIS A 20 14.96 -1.07 -17.12
N ARG A 21 14.70 0.15 -17.59
CA ARG A 21 13.47 0.90 -17.34
C ARG A 21 12.21 0.13 -17.71
N SER A 22 12.18 -0.44 -18.91
CA SER A 22 11.00 -1.12 -19.46
C SER A 22 10.63 -2.34 -18.62
N ARG A 23 11.63 -3.16 -18.27
CA ARG A 23 11.46 -4.37 -17.45
C ARG A 23 10.96 -4.01 -16.05
N ALA A 24 11.54 -3.01 -15.42
CA ALA A 24 11.12 -2.55 -14.09
C ALA A 24 9.70 -1.96 -14.10
N ALA A 25 9.32 -1.20 -15.14
CA ALA A 25 7.97 -0.67 -15.30
C ALA A 25 6.93 -1.77 -15.51
N ILE A 26 7.23 -2.75 -16.37
CA ILE A 26 6.35 -3.91 -16.60
C ILE A 26 6.18 -4.72 -15.32
N ALA A 27 7.27 -4.98 -14.59
CA ALA A 27 7.21 -5.67 -13.30
C ALA A 27 6.34 -4.91 -12.29
N ALA A 28 6.46 -3.59 -12.21
CA ALA A 28 5.61 -2.76 -11.36
C ALA A 28 4.13 -2.88 -11.76
N TRP A 29 3.77 -2.67 -13.03
CA TRP A 29 2.37 -2.78 -13.46
C TRP A 29 1.80 -4.17 -13.25
N ALA A 30 2.56 -5.23 -13.58
CA ALA A 30 2.16 -6.60 -13.32
C ALA A 30 1.94 -6.84 -11.82
N ALA A 31 2.85 -6.36 -10.95
CA ALA A 31 2.70 -6.44 -9.50
C ALA A 31 1.42 -5.75 -9.01
N GLY A 32 1.13 -4.54 -9.50
CA GLY A 32 -0.08 -3.80 -9.16
C GLY A 32 -1.36 -4.50 -9.61
N ILE A 33 -1.40 -4.98 -10.85
CA ILE A 33 -2.55 -5.68 -11.44
C ILE A 33 -2.80 -7.01 -10.71
N LEU A 34 -1.77 -7.83 -10.51
CA LEU A 34 -1.90 -9.13 -9.86
C LEU A 34 -2.31 -8.98 -8.39
N THR A 35 -1.80 -7.97 -7.69
CA THR A 35 -2.22 -7.66 -6.32
C THR A 35 -3.71 -7.29 -6.28
N LEU A 36 -4.16 -6.42 -7.19
CA LEU A 36 -5.55 -5.98 -7.26
C LEU A 36 -6.50 -7.13 -7.62
N ILE A 37 -6.18 -7.90 -8.67
CA ILE A 37 -6.98 -9.06 -9.08
C ILE A 37 -7.02 -10.09 -7.96
N GLY A 38 -5.87 -10.36 -7.31
CA GLY A 38 -5.81 -11.28 -6.18
C GLY A 38 -6.73 -10.85 -5.02
N ALA A 39 -6.74 -9.56 -4.70
CA ALA A 39 -7.63 -9.01 -3.68
C ALA A 39 -9.11 -9.06 -4.09
N ILE A 40 -9.44 -8.75 -5.35
CA ILE A 40 -10.82 -8.84 -5.87
C ILE A 40 -11.32 -10.29 -5.82
N VAL A 41 -10.53 -11.24 -6.32
CA VAL A 41 -10.87 -12.68 -6.29
C VAL A 41 -11.09 -13.15 -4.85
N THR A 42 -10.18 -12.77 -3.94
CA THR A 42 -10.32 -13.09 -2.52
C THR A 42 -11.61 -12.48 -1.95
N SER A 43 -11.90 -11.22 -2.26
CA SER A 43 -13.10 -10.53 -1.77
C SER A 43 -14.40 -11.16 -2.31
N ILE A 44 -14.40 -11.61 -3.57
CA ILE A 44 -15.53 -12.34 -4.17
C ILE A 44 -15.69 -13.72 -3.51
N ALA A 45 -14.58 -14.42 -3.23
CA ALA A 45 -14.63 -15.70 -2.52
C ALA A 45 -15.25 -15.54 -1.12
N PHE A 46 -14.85 -14.48 -0.40
CA PHE A 46 -15.40 -14.17 0.93
C PHE A 46 -16.84 -13.66 0.91
N SER A 47 -17.30 -13.01 -0.16
CA SER A 47 -18.68 -12.54 -0.26
C SER A 47 -19.68 -13.68 -0.47
N GLY A 48 -19.22 -14.84 -0.95
CA GLY A 48 -20.00 -16.07 -1.07
C GLY A 48 -20.13 -16.88 0.22
N LEU A 49 -19.45 -16.49 1.31
CA LEU A 49 -19.57 -17.21 2.58
C LEU A 49 -21.03 -17.17 3.10
N PRO A 50 -21.51 -18.27 3.72
CA PRO A 50 -22.80 -18.28 4.42
C PRO A 50 -22.93 -17.10 5.39
N LYS A 51 -24.02 -16.34 5.26
CA LYS A 51 -24.25 -15.12 6.05
C LYS A 51 -24.90 -15.47 7.39
N PHE A 52 -24.79 -14.55 8.35
CA PHE A 52 -25.36 -14.71 9.69
C PHE A 52 -26.88 -14.92 9.68
N GLU A 53 -27.57 -14.29 8.76
CA GLU A 53 -29.03 -14.34 8.64
C GLU A 53 -29.53 -15.70 8.17
N ASP A 54 -28.66 -16.52 7.56
CA ASP A 54 -29.09 -17.78 6.94
C ASP A 54 -29.41 -18.87 7.99
N ARG A 55 -28.82 -18.82 9.21
CA ARG A 55 -29.15 -19.73 10.34
C ARG A 55 -28.72 -19.16 11.70
N THR A 56 -29.48 -18.24 12.30
CA THR A 56 -29.40 -18.01 13.75
C THR A 56 -30.18 -19.10 14.47
N VAL A 57 -29.49 -20.14 14.92
CA VAL A 57 -30.08 -21.13 15.84
C VAL A 57 -30.10 -20.47 17.20
N THR A 58 -31.28 -20.06 17.68
CA THR A 58 -31.34 -19.49 19.02
C THR A 58 -31.06 -20.58 20.05
N ILE A 59 -30.63 -20.18 21.26
CA ILE A 59 -30.43 -21.13 22.37
C ILE A 59 -31.72 -21.95 22.62
N ILE A 60 -32.87 -21.32 22.39
CA ILE A 60 -34.20 -21.94 22.53
C ILE A 60 -34.42 -23.01 21.43
N ASP A 61 -34.09 -22.71 20.17
CA ASP A 61 -34.19 -23.68 19.07
C ASP A 61 -33.25 -24.88 19.28
N GLY A 62 -32.01 -24.61 19.74
CA GLY A 62 -31.04 -25.66 20.04
C GLY A 62 -31.47 -26.58 21.18
N LEU A 63 -32.08 -26.02 22.24
CA LEU A 63 -32.66 -26.82 23.32
C LEU A 63 -33.90 -27.60 22.87
N GLY A 64 -34.72 -27.01 21.99
CA GLY A 64 -35.89 -27.67 21.41
C GLY A 64 -35.50 -28.86 20.51
N ASP A 65 -34.51 -28.68 19.64
CA ASP A 65 -34.00 -29.75 18.77
C ASP A 65 -33.34 -30.86 19.58
N LEU A 66 -32.55 -30.51 20.61
CA LEU A 66 -31.96 -31.49 21.54
C LEU A 66 -33.04 -32.29 22.29
N ALA A 67 -34.09 -31.62 22.77
CA ALA A 67 -35.21 -32.28 23.45
C ALA A 67 -36.03 -33.19 22.49
N ALA A 68 -36.06 -32.85 21.20
CA ALA A 68 -36.70 -33.64 20.15
C ALA A 68 -35.80 -34.76 19.58
N GLY A 69 -34.57 -34.92 20.08
CA GLY A 69 -33.61 -35.90 19.57
C GLY A 69 -33.09 -35.59 18.17
N ARG A 70 -33.23 -34.34 17.71
CA ARG A 70 -32.72 -33.89 16.40
C ARG A 70 -31.26 -33.45 16.54
N PRO A 71 -30.43 -33.68 15.51
CA PRO A 71 -29.06 -33.20 15.52
C PRO A 71 -29.03 -31.67 15.54
N ILE A 72 -28.20 -31.11 16.42
CA ILE A 72 -28.00 -29.65 16.49
C ILE A 72 -27.36 -29.21 15.16
N PRO A 73 -27.95 -28.26 14.43
CA PRO A 73 -27.38 -27.76 13.18
C PRO A 73 -25.96 -27.22 13.35
N ALA A 74 -25.11 -27.49 12.35
CA ALA A 74 -23.73 -27.04 12.32
C ALA A 74 -23.64 -25.52 12.53
N GLY A 75 -22.71 -25.12 13.39
CA GLY A 75 -22.51 -23.72 13.70
C GLY A 75 -21.79 -22.95 12.59
N ARG A 76 -21.78 -21.62 12.70
CA ARG A 76 -21.24 -20.72 11.68
C ARG A 76 -19.79 -21.03 11.26
N ALA A 77 -18.90 -21.30 12.22
CA ALA A 77 -17.49 -21.51 11.91
C ALA A 77 -17.32 -22.78 11.05
N VAL A 78 -18.07 -23.83 11.35
CA VAL A 78 -18.12 -25.08 10.58
C VAL A 78 -18.62 -24.81 9.17
N LEU A 79 -19.75 -24.12 9.02
CA LEU A 79 -20.34 -23.83 7.69
C LEU A 79 -19.40 -22.97 6.83
N GLN A 80 -18.73 -21.98 7.40
CA GLN A 80 -17.81 -21.12 6.66
C GLN A 80 -16.54 -21.88 6.26
N LEU A 81 -15.98 -22.69 7.16
CA LEU A 81 -14.77 -23.46 6.90
C LEU A 81 -15.03 -24.60 5.90
N ALA A 82 -16.16 -25.30 6.04
CA ALA A 82 -16.62 -26.30 5.06
C ALA A 82 -16.82 -25.67 3.67
N TYR A 83 -17.49 -24.51 3.60
CA TYR A 83 -17.67 -23.79 2.33
C TYR A 83 -16.33 -23.45 1.66
N ILE A 84 -15.32 -23.06 2.45
CA ILE A 84 -13.96 -22.79 1.94
C ILE A 84 -13.32 -24.06 1.37
N GLY A 85 -13.49 -25.19 2.05
CA GLY A 85 -13.04 -26.51 1.58
C GLY A 85 -13.72 -26.92 0.26
N ASP A 86 -15.03 -26.68 0.16
CA ASP A 86 -15.84 -27.01 -1.02
C ASP A 86 -15.57 -26.10 -2.23
N HIS A 87 -15.11 -24.86 -2.00
CA HIS A 87 -14.87 -23.85 -3.04
C HIS A 87 -13.40 -23.40 -3.08
N PRO A 88 -12.43 -24.32 -3.29
CA PRO A 88 -11.01 -24.04 -3.09
C PRO A 88 -10.45 -22.98 -4.04
N ALA A 89 -10.97 -22.92 -5.27
CA ALA A 89 -10.41 -22.06 -6.32
C ALA A 89 -10.35 -20.58 -5.91
N GLY A 90 -11.43 -20.05 -5.31
CA GLY A 90 -11.48 -18.65 -4.89
C GLY A 90 -10.48 -18.32 -3.77
N PHE A 91 -10.29 -19.28 -2.84
CA PHE A 91 -9.40 -19.12 -1.69
C PHE A 91 -7.93 -19.43 -1.98
N LEU A 92 -7.62 -20.07 -3.10
CA LEU A 92 -6.24 -20.31 -3.56
C LEU A 92 -5.79 -19.24 -4.56
N VAL A 93 -6.58 -18.98 -5.60
CA VAL A 93 -6.17 -18.09 -6.71
C VAL A 93 -5.84 -16.70 -6.20
N GLY A 94 -6.68 -16.14 -5.32
CA GLY A 94 -6.46 -14.82 -4.74
C GLY A 94 -5.09 -14.68 -4.05
N PRO A 95 -4.80 -15.48 -3.01
CA PRO A 95 -3.51 -15.48 -2.33
C PRO A 95 -2.31 -15.75 -3.24
N PHE A 96 -2.40 -16.67 -4.20
CA PHE A 96 -1.30 -16.93 -5.14
C PHE A 96 -1.02 -15.73 -6.05
N LEU A 97 -2.04 -15.07 -6.58
CA LEU A 97 -1.88 -13.86 -7.39
C LEU A 97 -1.22 -12.74 -6.56
N SER A 98 -1.66 -12.54 -5.30
CA SER A 98 -1.03 -11.58 -4.39
C SER A 98 0.42 -11.93 -4.05
N ALA A 99 0.73 -13.22 -3.86
CA ALA A 99 2.09 -13.69 -3.61
C ALA A 99 3.03 -13.42 -4.79
N ILE A 100 2.58 -13.73 -6.02
CA ILE A 100 3.33 -13.41 -7.25
C ILE A 100 3.49 -11.89 -7.40
N GLY A 101 2.44 -11.12 -7.13
CA GLY A 101 2.48 -9.66 -7.15
C GLY A 101 3.53 -9.09 -6.19
N ALA A 102 3.67 -9.65 -4.99
CA ALA A 102 4.68 -9.25 -4.02
C ALA A 102 6.12 -9.56 -4.50
N VAL A 103 6.35 -10.70 -5.14
CA VAL A 103 7.66 -11.02 -5.74
C VAL A 103 7.98 -10.10 -6.92
N LEU A 104 6.99 -9.75 -7.75
CA LEU A 104 7.20 -8.80 -8.85
C LEU A 104 7.50 -7.38 -8.36
N LEU A 105 6.88 -6.98 -7.23
CA LEU A 105 7.15 -5.71 -6.58
C LEU A 105 8.64 -5.57 -6.18
N TYR A 106 9.30 -6.67 -5.80
CA TYR A 106 10.73 -6.66 -5.50
C TYR A 106 11.54 -6.10 -6.68
N PHE A 107 11.30 -6.56 -7.91
CA PHE A 107 12.09 -6.11 -9.07
C PHE A 107 11.92 -4.61 -9.35
N ALA A 108 10.69 -4.10 -9.25
CA ALA A 108 10.40 -2.68 -9.41
C ALA A 108 11.10 -1.83 -8.35
N LEU A 109 11.04 -2.26 -7.09
CA LEU A 109 11.65 -1.53 -5.98
C LEU A 109 13.16 -1.72 -5.88
N ALA A 110 13.71 -2.84 -6.35
CA ALA A 110 15.15 -3.04 -6.48
C ALA A 110 15.75 -2.10 -7.54
N TYR A 111 15.05 -1.91 -8.66
CA TYR A 111 15.43 -0.90 -9.66
C TYR A 111 15.44 0.51 -9.02
N LEU A 112 14.37 0.87 -8.32
CA LEU A 112 14.26 2.17 -7.67
C LEU A 112 15.31 2.34 -6.55
N PHE A 113 15.57 1.30 -5.76
CA PHE A 113 16.63 1.28 -4.74
C PHE A 113 17.99 1.60 -5.35
N ARG A 114 18.33 0.95 -6.48
CA ARG A 114 19.61 1.18 -7.15
C ARG A 114 19.72 2.60 -7.71
N ALA A 115 18.64 3.10 -8.32
CA ALA A 115 18.56 4.49 -8.78
C ALA A 115 18.75 5.49 -7.61
N ILE A 116 18.12 5.24 -6.46
CA ILE A 116 18.31 6.06 -5.25
C ILE A 116 19.76 6.00 -4.78
N ARG A 117 20.36 4.81 -4.71
CA ARG A 117 21.72 4.60 -4.19
C ARG A 117 22.79 5.23 -5.07
N ALA A 118 22.56 5.29 -6.39
CA ALA A 118 23.43 6.01 -7.33
C ALA A 118 23.44 7.53 -7.06
N ARG A 119 22.35 8.07 -6.51
CA ARG A 119 22.18 9.51 -6.24
C ARG A 119 22.49 9.90 -4.80
N SER A 120 22.38 8.97 -3.85
CA SER A 120 22.62 9.20 -2.44
C SER A 120 23.13 7.95 -1.73
N SER A 121 24.19 8.11 -0.93
CA SER A 121 24.73 7.06 -0.07
C SER A 121 23.91 6.84 1.22
N SER A 122 22.83 7.58 1.44
CA SER A 122 22.03 7.49 2.67
C SER A 122 21.27 6.17 2.82
N LEU A 123 21.03 5.46 1.71
CA LEU A 123 20.23 4.24 1.72
C LEU A 123 21.12 3.00 1.94
N SER A 124 20.97 2.37 3.11
CA SER A 124 21.71 1.17 3.48
C SER A 124 21.32 -0.03 2.61
N GLN A 125 22.30 -0.89 2.28
CA GLN A 125 22.10 -2.18 1.61
C GLN A 125 21.12 -3.10 2.36
N LEU A 126 21.00 -2.92 3.68
CA LEU A 126 20.02 -3.63 4.51
C LEU A 126 18.59 -3.44 4.02
N VAL A 127 18.26 -2.31 3.39
CA VAL A 127 16.91 -2.07 2.84
C VAL A 127 16.64 -2.95 1.62
N LEU A 128 17.64 -3.22 0.77
CA LEU A 128 17.47 -4.14 -0.36
C LEU A 128 17.34 -5.59 0.11
N ILE A 129 18.11 -5.97 1.13
CA ILE A 129 18.02 -7.30 1.75
C ILE A 129 16.64 -7.47 2.38
N ALA A 130 16.18 -6.48 3.18
CA ALA A 130 14.85 -6.47 3.76
C ALA A 130 13.76 -6.53 2.67
N LEU A 131 13.91 -5.80 1.57
CA LEU A 131 12.97 -5.86 0.46
C LEU A 131 12.88 -7.29 -0.12
N ALA A 132 14.03 -7.93 -0.36
CA ALA A 132 14.09 -9.29 -0.91
C ALA A 132 13.47 -10.32 0.05
N THR A 133 13.94 -10.33 1.30
CA THR A 133 13.48 -11.30 2.31
C THR A 133 12.02 -11.06 2.67
N GLY A 134 11.59 -9.80 2.83
CA GLY A 134 10.21 -9.42 3.07
C GLY A 134 9.27 -9.85 1.95
N ALA A 135 9.61 -9.60 0.69
CA ALA A 135 8.80 -10.01 -0.46
C ALA A 135 8.60 -11.53 -0.53
N VAL A 136 9.69 -12.30 -0.40
CA VAL A 136 9.65 -13.76 -0.44
C VAL A 136 8.89 -14.33 0.76
N THR A 137 9.18 -13.83 1.97
CA THR A 137 8.54 -14.29 3.21
C THR A 137 7.04 -13.99 3.20
N TYR A 138 6.64 -12.80 2.74
CA TYR A 138 5.24 -12.43 2.58
C TYR A 138 4.54 -13.34 1.56
N ALA A 139 5.15 -13.57 0.40
CA ALA A 139 4.59 -14.42 -0.64
C ALA A 139 4.37 -15.87 -0.15
N ILE A 140 5.36 -16.45 0.53
CA ILE A 140 5.26 -17.81 1.11
C ILE A 140 4.17 -17.84 2.17
N GLY A 141 4.16 -16.90 3.11
CA GLY A 141 3.16 -16.86 4.18
C GLY A 141 1.75 -16.73 3.65
N THR A 142 1.52 -15.81 2.69
CA THR A 142 0.21 -15.62 2.06
C THR A 142 -0.26 -16.86 1.31
N ALA A 143 0.61 -17.51 0.53
CA ALA A 143 0.27 -18.76 -0.17
C ALA A 143 -0.04 -19.89 0.82
N LEU A 144 0.80 -20.08 1.85
CA LEU A 144 0.63 -21.12 2.86
C LEU A 144 -0.68 -20.95 3.64
N VAL A 145 -1.03 -19.73 4.06
CA VAL A 145 -2.31 -19.46 4.72
C VAL A 145 -3.49 -19.78 3.80
N GLY A 146 -3.42 -19.43 2.51
CA GLY A 146 -4.44 -19.79 1.53
C GLY A 146 -4.63 -21.31 1.40
N ILE A 147 -3.53 -22.05 1.25
CA ILE A 147 -3.52 -23.51 1.17
C ILE A 147 -4.11 -24.13 2.44
N MET A 148 -3.60 -23.74 3.61
CA MET A 148 -4.04 -24.32 4.87
C MET A 148 -5.53 -24.07 5.11
N ARG A 149 -6.05 -22.89 4.75
CA ARG A 149 -7.48 -22.59 4.94
C ARG A 149 -8.38 -23.52 4.13
N VAL A 150 -7.95 -23.92 2.94
CA VAL A 150 -8.66 -24.91 2.12
C VAL A 150 -8.49 -26.33 2.66
N VAL A 151 -7.27 -26.72 3.05
CA VAL A 151 -6.98 -28.06 3.59
C VAL A 151 -7.78 -28.32 4.87
N GLU A 152 -7.78 -27.36 5.80
CA GLU A 152 -8.56 -27.45 7.04
C GLU A 152 -10.08 -27.47 6.76
N GLY A 153 -10.53 -26.76 5.72
CA GLY A 153 -11.91 -26.82 5.24
C GLY A 153 -12.33 -28.17 4.69
N ALA A 154 -11.50 -28.74 3.81
CA ALA A 154 -11.79 -30.00 3.15
C ALA A 154 -11.70 -31.22 4.08
N ASN A 155 -10.91 -31.12 5.15
CA ASN A 155 -10.73 -32.20 6.14
C ASN A 155 -11.70 -32.10 7.32
N LEU A 156 -12.67 -31.18 7.28
CA LEU A 156 -13.61 -31.01 8.37
C LEU A 156 -14.59 -32.20 8.42
N ALA A 157 -14.76 -32.80 9.61
CA ALA A 157 -15.66 -33.92 9.80
C ALA A 157 -17.13 -33.52 9.58
N ALA A 158 -17.97 -34.45 9.15
CA ALA A 158 -19.39 -34.19 8.88
C ALA A 158 -20.17 -33.80 10.14
N ASP A 159 -19.73 -34.26 11.32
CA ASP A 159 -20.27 -33.97 12.64
C ASP A 159 -19.46 -32.90 13.40
N ALA A 160 -18.56 -32.19 12.70
CA ALA A 160 -17.70 -31.19 13.32
C ALA A 160 -18.51 -30.09 14.03
N THR A 161 -18.03 -29.73 15.21
CA THR A 161 -18.56 -28.64 16.03
C THR A 161 -17.86 -27.33 15.69
N ASN A 162 -18.45 -26.20 16.14
CA ASN A 162 -17.78 -24.90 16.03
C ASN A 162 -16.40 -24.86 16.69
N ARG A 163 -16.22 -25.64 17.76
CA ARG A 163 -14.94 -25.75 18.44
C ARG A 163 -13.90 -26.39 17.50
N ASP A 164 -14.26 -27.49 16.84
CA ASP A 164 -13.37 -28.19 15.91
C ASP A 164 -12.96 -27.28 14.74
N ALA A 165 -13.91 -26.51 14.20
CA ALA A 165 -13.60 -25.53 13.14
C ALA A 165 -12.69 -24.39 13.62
N LEU A 166 -12.85 -23.91 14.86
CA LEU A 166 -11.96 -22.88 15.44
C LEU A 166 -10.57 -23.44 15.74
N GLU A 167 -10.48 -24.69 16.23
CA GLU A 167 -9.22 -25.39 16.44
C GLU A 167 -8.48 -25.60 15.10
N ALA A 168 -9.20 -25.95 14.03
CA ALA A 168 -8.64 -26.06 12.68
C ALA A 168 -8.12 -24.72 12.14
N LEU A 169 -8.83 -23.60 12.38
CA LEU A 169 -8.36 -22.25 12.05
C LEU A 169 -7.15 -21.78 12.91
N GLN A 170 -6.84 -22.50 13.98
CA GLN A 170 -5.69 -22.28 14.85
C GLN A 170 -4.69 -23.43 14.77
N SER A 171 -4.78 -24.27 13.73
CA SER A 171 -3.89 -25.40 13.57
C SER A 171 -2.43 -24.93 13.49
N GLY A 172 -1.51 -25.75 13.98
CA GLY A 172 -0.07 -25.42 14.00
C GLY A 172 0.46 -24.90 12.66
N PRO A 173 0.19 -25.59 11.53
CA PRO A 173 0.59 -25.10 10.21
C PRO A 173 -0.06 -23.77 9.81
N MET A 174 -1.34 -23.53 10.13
CA MET A 174 -2.01 -22.26 9.85
C MET A 174 -1.40 -21.11 10.66
N VAL A 175 -1.11 -21.35 11.94
CA VAL A 175 -0.43 -20.37 12.82
C VAL A 175 0.96 -20.07 12.29
N VAL A 176 1.75 -21.09 11.91
CA VAL A 176 3.07 -20.91 11.30
C VAL A 176 2.99 -20.06 10.03
N GLY A 177 2.06 -20.37 9.11
CA GLY A 177 1.85 -19.58 7.91
C GLY A 177 1.48 -18.13 8.20
N THR A 178 0.64 -17.90 9.21
CA THR A 178 0.23 -16.56 9.63
C THR A 178 1.40 -15.76 10.21
N ILE A 179 2.24 -16.38 11.04
CA ILE A 179 3.44 -15.73 11.60
C ILE A 179 4.42 -15.38 10.47
N ILE A 180 4.69 -16.29 9.54
CA ILE A 180 5.53 -16.04 8.36
C ILE A 180 4.96 -14.86 7.56
N GLN A 181 3.66 -14.87 7.28
CA GLN A 181 3.00 -13.79 6.55
C GLN A 181 3.15 -12.44 7.25
N LEU A 182 2.95 -12.38 8.57
CA LEU A 182 3.04 -11.14 9.35
C LEU A 182 4.48 -10.60 9.42
N LEU A 183 5.47 -11.46 9.62
CA LEU A 183 6.88 -11.07 9.58
C LEU A 183 7.27 -10.55 8.18
N GLY A 184 6.86 -11.28 7.14
CA GLY A 184 7.08 -10.86 5.76
C GLY A 184 6.44 -9.51 5.45
N SER A 185 5.19 -9.30 5.89
CA SER A 185 4.48 -8.03 5.66
C SER A 185 5.14 -6.87 6.39
N PHE A 186 5.63 -7.08 7.62
CA PHE A 186 6.35 -6.06 8.36
C PHE A 186 7.67 -5.65 7.70
N ILE A 187 8.49 -6.64 7.33
CA ILE A 187 9.79 -6.39 6.68
C ILE A 187 9.58 -5.71 5.32
N LEU A 188 8.63 -6.20 4.52
CA LEU A 188 8.31 -5.63 3.20
C LEU A 188 7.76 -4.19 3.34
N GLY A 189 6.82 -3.97 4.26
CA GLY A 189 6.25 -2.65 4.54
C GLY A 189 7.33 -1.64 4.96
N PHE A 190 8.24 -2.04 5.85
CA PHE A 190 9.39 -1.21 6.23
C PHE A 190 10.28 -0.85 5.03
N ALA A 191 10.62 -1.81 4.19
CA ALA A 191 11.44 -1.55 3.00
C ALA A 191 10.74 -0.58 2.02
N VAL A 192 9.43 -0.75 1.81
CA VAL A 192 8.61 0.14 0.98
C VAL A 192 8.62 1.58 1.53
N VAL A 193 8.46 1.76 2.84
CA VAL A 193 8.52 3.08 3.50
C VAL A 193 9.90 3.72 3.29
N MET A 194 10.97 2.97 3.55
CA MET A 194 12.34 3.46 3.42
C MET A 194 12.68 3.87 1.99
N ILE A 195 12.30 3.07 1.00
CA ILE A 195 12.50 3.38 -0.42
C ILE A 195 11.68 4.60 -0.83
N SER A 196 10.43 4.71 -0.37
CA SER A 196 9.56 5.84 -0.68
C SER A 196 10.11 7.15 -0.13
N LEU A 197 10.58 7.15 1.12
CA LEU A 197 11.18 8.31 1.78
C LEU A 197 12.44 8.79 1.04
N ASN A 198 13.36 7.87 0.71
CA ASN A 198 14.61 8.22 0.05
C ASN A 198 14.40 8.57 -1.44
N GLY A 199 13.40 7.96 -2.09
CA GLY A 199 12.98 8.30 -3.44
C GLY A 199 12.49 9.75 -3.56
N MET A 200 11.74 10.24 -2.56
CA MET A 200 11.35 11.66 -2.52
C MET A 200 12.54 12.59 -2.31
N ARG A 201 13.46 12.20 -1.41
CA ARG A 201 14.64 13.01 -1.07
C ARG A 201 15.58 13.17 -2.27
N THR A 202 15.75 12.11 -3.05
CA THR A 202 16.56 12.12 -4.28
C THR A 202 15.82 12.71 -5.50
N GLY A 203 14.53 12.99 -5.35
CA GLY A 203 13.70 13.52 -6.43
C GLY A 203 13.27 12.49 -7.47
N LEU A 204 13.47 11.20 -7.24
CA LEU A 204 13.00 10.12 -8.14
C LEU A 204 11.50 9.86 -8.02
N LEU A 205 10.95 10.09 -6.83
CA LEU A 205 9.51 10.07 -6.58
C LEU A 205 9.02 11.49 -6.30
N THR A 206 7.85 11.82 -6.83
CA THR A 206 7.15 13.03 -6.39
C THR A 206 6.74 12.90 -4.92
N ARG A 207 6.57 14.04 -4.22
CA ARG A 207 6.14 14.03 -2.81
C ARG A 207 4.81 13.28 -2.62
N PHE A 208 3.88 13.44 -3.55
CA PHE A 208 2.60 12.74 -3.52
C PHE A 208 2.77 11.22 -3.60
N VAL A 209 3.51 10.72 -4.59
CA VAL A 209 3.71 9.28 -4.76
C VAL A 209 4.53 8.68 -3.62
N GLY A 210 5.50 9.41 -3.08
CA GLY A 210 6.26 8.93 -1.93
C GLY A 210 5.46 8.91 -0.62
N ILE A 211 4.58 9.90 -0.36
CA ILE A 211 3.66 9.84 0.79
C ILE A 211 2.69 8.66 0.67
N ILE A 212 2.11 8.47 -0.51
CA ILE A 212 1.26 7.30 -0.77
C ILE A 212 2.06 6.01 -0.59
N GLY A 213 3.33 5.96 -1.01
CA GLY A 213 4.19 4.80 -0.79
C GLY A 213 4.45 4.50 0.68
N MET A 214 4.64 5.53 1.51
CA MET A 214 4.74 5.33 2.96
C MET A 214 3.43 4.81 3.57
N VAL A 215 2.28 5.33 3.13
CA VAL A 215 0.96 4.81 3.56
C VAL A 215 0.76 3.37 3.09
N ALA A 216 1.07 3.05 1.84
CA ALA A 216 1.01 1.70 1.28
C ALA A 216 1.93 0.74 2.05
N GLY A 217 3.14 1.16 2.39
CA GLY A 217 4.06 0.42 3.26
C GLY A 217 3.46 0.15 4.64
N ALA A 218 2.86 1.15 5.28
CA ALA A 218 2.17 0.99 6.56
C ALA A 218 0.98 0.01 6.46
N THR A 219 0.28 -0.02 5.32
CA THR A 219 -0.87 -0.93 5.10
C THR A 219 -0.48 -2.41 4.97
N PHE A 220 0.81 -2.75 4.83
CA PHE A 220 1.25 -4.14 4.96
C PHE A 220 1.20 -4.63 6.41
N VAL A 221 1.40 -3.71 7.36
CA VAL A 221 1.41 -4.01 8.81
C VAL A 221 0.02 -3.81 9.40
N LEU A 222 -0.60 -2.68 9.06
CA LEU A 222 -1.94 -2.34 9.51
C LEU A 222 -2.92 -2.73 8.40
N PRO A 223 -3.89 -3.63 8.65
CA PRO A 223 -4.82 -4.11 7.62
C PRO A 223 -5.90 -3.06 7.27
N LEU A 224 -5.49 -1.84 6.93
CA LEU A 224 -6.33 -0.73 6.52
C LEU A 224 -6.68 -0.79 5.02
N ASP A 225 -5.85 -1.46 4.22
CA ASP A 225 -6.04 -1.65 2.78
C ASP A 225 -6.40 -3.12 2.48
N GLN A 226 -7.51 -3.60 3.05
CA GLN A 226 -7.94 -5.01 2.90
C GLN A 226 -8.14 -5.40 1.42
N GLN A 227 -8.58 -4.46 0.59
CA GLN A 227 -8.80 -4.65 -0.84
C GLN A 227 -7.54 -4.40 -1.69
N GLY A 228 -6.43 -3.98 -1.09
CA GLY A 228 -5.18 -3.70 -1.81
C GLY A 228 -5.29 -2.56 -2.82
N ILE A 229 -6.29 -1.68 -2.73
CA ILE A 229 -6.56 -0.62 -3.70
C ILE A 229 -5.45 0.43 -3.62
N ILE A 230 -5.10 0.86 -2.41
CA ILE A 230 -4.09 1.89 -2.19
C ILE A 230 -2.73 1.37 -2.66
N ARG A 231 -2.39 0.13 -2.29
CA ARG A 231 -1.16 -0.54 -2.68
C ARG A 231 -1.07 -0.69 -4.20
N SER A 232 -2.11 -1.20 -4.85
CA SER A 232 -2.12 -1.44 -6.30
C SER A 232 -2.03 -0.13 -7.10
N PHE A 233 -2.76 0.90 -6.67
CA PHE A 233 -2.66 2.24 -7.24
C PHE A 233 -1.24 2.79 -7.14
N TRP A 234 -0.63 2.70 -5.95
CA TRP A 234 0.73 3.19 -5.71
C TRP A 234 1.76 2.48 -6.59
N ILE A 235 1.71 1.14 -6.64
CA ILE A 235 2.61 0.34 -7.47
C ILE A 235 2.45 0.73 -8.95
N GLY A 236 1.20 0.91 -9.41
CA GLY A 236 0.90 1.39 -10.75
C GLY A 236 1.54 2.76 -11.03
N ALA A 237 1.39 3.70 -10.11
CA ALA A 237 1.99 5.03 -10.20
C ALA A 237 3.53 4.99 -10.26
N VAL A 238 4.16 4.12 -9.46
CA VAL A 238 5.62 3.86 -9.54
C VAL A 238 6.00 3.30 -10.91
N GLY A 239 5.22 2.37 -11.47
CA GLY A 239 5.43 1.87 -12.84
C GLY A 239 5.36 2.98 -13.91
N PHE A 240 4.40 3.90 -13.80
CA PHE A 240 4.31 5.07 -14.69
C PHE A 240 5.50 6.02 -14.56
N LEU A 241 5.97 6.24 -13.33
CA LEU A 241 7.16 7.05 -13.07
C LEU A 241 8.42 6.41 -13.66
N ILE A 242 8.64 5.13 -13.38
CA ILE A 242 9.76 4.37 -13.94
C ILE A 242 9.70 4.42 -15.47
N ALA A 243 8.52 4.23 -16.08
CA ALA A 243 8.35 4.30 -17.53
C ALA A 243 8.58 5.69 -18.15
N GLY A 244 8.80 6.74 -17.35
CA GLY A 244 8.94 8.11 -17.84
C GLY A 244 7.64 8.69 -18.42
N ARG A 245 6.48 8.11 -18.06
CA ARG A 245 5.15 8.50 -18.56
C ARG A 245 4.33 9.30 -17.54
N TRP A 246 4.96 9.73 -16.45
CA TRP A 246 4.28 10.56 -15.45
C TRP A 246 3.95 11.95 -16.02
N PRO A 247 2.75 12.52 -15.77
CA PRO A 247 2.30 13.76 -16.41
C PRO A 247 3.22 14.97 -16.19
N SER A 248 3.93 14.99 -15.06
CA SER A 248 4.90 16.04 -14.74
C SER A 248 6.32 15.46 -14.82
N PRO A 249 7.24 16.11 -15.54
CA PRO A 249 8.61 15.62 -15.65
C PRO A 249 9.27 15.64 -14.27
N VAL A 250 9.97 14.57 -13.95
CA VAL A 250 10.66 14.40 -12.68
C VAL A 250 12.16 14.61 -12.91
N PRO A 251 12.76 15.71 -12.39
CA PRO A 251 14.10 16.19 -12.79
C PRO A 251 15.20 15.14 -12.66
N ALA A 252 15.21 14.39 -11.55
CA ALA A 252 16.25 13.41 -11.24
C ALA A 252 16.35 12.25 -12.25
N TRP A 253 15.28 11.95 -13.00
CA TRP A 253 15.29 10.94 -14.09
C TRP A 253 15.93 11.47 -15.38
N ARG A 254 16.16 12.78 -15.50
CA ARG A 254 16.80 13.42 -16.67
C ARG A 254 18.27 13.68 -16.44
N THR A 255 18.63 14.12 -15.23
CA THR A 255 19.99 14.55 -14.92
C THR A 255 20.86 13.45 -14.32
N GLY A 256 20.25 12.35 -13.85
CA GLY A 256 20.96 11.27 -13.15
C GLY A 256 21.50 11.69 -11.78
N SER A 257 21.28 12.94 -11.38
CA SER A 257 21.74 13.52 -10.12
C SER A 257 20.60 13.64 -9.11
N SER A 258 20.94 13.76 -7.82
CA SER A 258 19.96 14.01 -6.78
C SER A 258 19.45 15.45 -6.87
N GLU A 259 18.20 15.61 -7.30
CA GLU A 259 17.51 16.92 -7.34
C GLU A 259 16.21 16.83 -6.54
N PRO A 260 16.24 17.21 -5.25
CA PRO A 260 15.06 17.14 -4.39
C PRO A 260 13.88 17.92 -4.97
N TRP A 261 12.66 17.40 -4.80
CA TRP A 261 11.47 18.06 -5.33
C TRP A 261 11.26 19.43 -4.65
N PRO A 262 11.04 20.52 -5.41
CA PRO A 262 10.88 21.85 -4.84
C PRO A 262 9.74 21.91 -3.83
N SER A 263 9.88 22.75 -2.80
CA SER A 263 8.81 22.95 -1.82
C SER A 263 7.59 23.64 -2.44
N ALA A 264 6.41 23.47 -1.84
CA ALA A 264 5.21 24.15 -2.32
C ALA A 264 5.37 25.68 -2.32
N ALA A 265 6.14 26.21 -1.37
CA ALA A 265 6.51 27.63 -1.31
C ALA A 265 7.43 28.04 -2.46
N GLU A 266 8.43 27.22 -2.80
CA GLU A 266 9.30 27.45 -3.97
C GLU A 266 8.52 27.38 -5.28
N ILE A 267 7.58 26.43 -5.42
CA ILE A 267 6.73 26.33 -6.62
C ILE A 267 5.82 27.56 -6.72
N GLN A 268 5.27 28.06 -5.60
CA GLN A 268 4.47 29.28 -5.59
C GLN A 268 5.33 30.51 -5.92
N ALA A 269 6.55 30.61 -5.38
CA ALA A 269 7.49 31.68 -5.68
C ALA A 269 7.93 31.64 -7.15
N GLN A 270 8.24 30.47 -7.71
CA GLN A 270 8.55 30.29 -9.13
C GLN A 270 7.36 30.66 -10.02
N LYS A 271 6.13 30.27 -9.65
CA LYS A 271 4.93 30.66 -10.39
C LYS A 271 4.66 32.17 -10.29
N ALA A 272 4.88 32.78 -9.13
CA ALA A 272 4.74 34.22 -8.92
C ALA A 272 5.79 34.99 -9.74
N ALA A 273 7.05 34.56 -9.69
CA ALA A 273 8.14 35.12 -10.47
C ALA A 273 7.92 34.93 -11.97
N ALA A 274 7.45 33.77 -12.41
CA ALA A 274 7.12 33.50 -13.82
C ALA A 274 5.94 34.37 -14.30
N LYS A 275 4.92 34.59 -13.46
CA LYS A 275 3.81 35.51 -13.77
C LYS A 275 4.26 36.97 -13.83
N GLN A 276 5.19 37.38 -12.97
CA GLN A 276 5.79 38.71 -13.00
C GLN A 276 6.68 38.91 -14.23
N ALA A 277 7.48 37.89 -14.60
CA ALA A 277 8.33 37.90 -15.78
C ALA A 277 7.54 37.83 -17.10
N ALA A 278 6.37 37.16 -17.11
CA ALA A 278 5.46 37.10 -18.25
C ALA A 278 4.60 38.37 -18.42
N GLY A 279 4.89 39.45 -17.68
CA GLY A 279 4.18 40.72 -17.83
C GLY A 279 2.72 40.68 -17.40
N GLY A 280 2.35 39.77 -16.49
CA GLY A 280 1.00 39.76 -15.91
C GLY A 280 0.68 41.11 -15.29
N PRO A 281 -0.54 41.67 -15.50
CA PRO A 281 -0.87 43.02 -15.06
C PRO A 281 -0.53 43.17 -13.58
N VAL A 282 0.34 44.15 -13.29
CA VAL A 282 0.58 44.62 -11.94
C VAL A 282 -0.79 44.95 -11.36
N PRO A 283 -1.27 44.27 -10.31
CA PRO A 283 -2.48 44.70 -9.62
C PRO A 283 -2.25 46.17 -9.26
N PRO A 284 -3.12 47.10 -9.66
CA PRO A 284 -2.94 48.50 -9.33
C PRO A 284 -2.68 48.59 -7.83
N ALA A 285 -1.60 49.29 -7.48
CA ALA A 285 -1.21 49.51 -6.09
C ALA A 285 -2.48 49.86 -5.31
N ALA A 286 -2.84 48.99 -4.37
CA ALA A 286 -3.98 49.25 -3.51
C ALA A 286 -3.78 50.67 -2.96
N PRO A 287 -4.76 51.58 -3.13
CA PRO A 287 -4.61 52.94 -2.66
C PRO A 287 -4.24 52.89 -1.17
N SER A 288 -3.20 53.63 -0.79
CA SER A 288 -2.84 53.84 0.61
C SER A 288 -4.11 54.05 1.42
N PRO A 289 -4.26 53.40 2.59
CA PRO A 289 -5.42 53.63 3.43
C PRO A 289 -5.51 55.13 3.68
N ALA A 290 -6.58 55.76 3.21
CA ALA A 290 -6.88 57.13 3.56
C ALA A 290 -6.93 57.23 5.09
N PRO A 291 -6.37 58.30 5.68
CA PRO A 291 -6.49 58.50 7.12
C PRO A 291 -7.97 58.46 7.50
N PRO A 292 -8.33 57.84 8.64
CA PRO A 292 -9.71 57.61 8.99
C PRO A 292 -10.43 58.95 9.12
N ALA A 293 -11.46 59.15 8.28
CA ALA A 293 -12.41 60.23 8.49
C ALA A 293 -13.20 59.91 9.76
N ASP A 294 -13.28 60.90 10.65
CA ASP A 294 -14.09 60.84 11.87
C ASP A 294 -15.57 60.68 11.50
N GLY A 295 -16.05 59.43 11.51
CA GLY A 295 -17.40 59.07 11.13
C GLY A 295 -17.80 57.71 11.69
N GLU A 296 -18.73 57.74 12.63
CA GLU A 296 -19.43 56.66 13.33
C GLU A 296 -19.11 55.20 12.97
N LEU A 297 -18.52 54.50 13.95
CA LEU A 297 -18.43 53.04 13.96
C LEU A 297 -19.83 52.41 14.03
N THR A 298 -20.24 51.70 12.99
CA THR A 298 -21.42 50.84 13.02
C THR A 298 -21.26 49.72 14.08
N GLN A 299 -22.36 49.40 14.79
CA GLN A 299 -22.38 48.50 15.96
C GLN A 299 -21.69 47.14 15.75
N GLY A 300 -21.66 46.63 14.51
CA GLY A 300 -20.98 45.37 14.16
C GLY A 300 -19.46 45.41 14.35
N GLN A 301 -18.81 46.55 14.13
CA GLN A 301 -17.35 46.68 14.26
C GLN A 301 -16.90 46.79 15.72
N ARG A 302 -17.72 47.38 16.60
CA ARG A 302 -17.45 47.43 18.06
C ARG A 302 -17.43 46.04 18.70
N ARG A 303 -18.28 45.10 18.23
CA ARG A 303 -18.37 43.75 18.80
C ARG A 303 -17.15 42.88 18.49
N LYS A 304 -16.51 43.07 17.33
CA LYS A 304 -15.28 42.34 16.94
C LYS A 304 -14.04 42.81 17.71
N LYS A 305 -13.97 44.09 18.09
CA LYS A 305 -12.82 44.64 18.82
C LYS A 305 -12.77 44.20 20.29
N ARG A 306 -13.92 43.90 20.91
CA ARG A 306 -14.01 43.45 22.32
C ARG A 306 -13.62 41.98 22.53
N LYS A 307 -13.58 41.15 21.48
CA LYS A 307 -13.20 39.73 21.57
C LYS A 307 -11.70 39.45 21.43
N ARG A 308 -10.89 40.50 21.21
CA ARG A 308 -9.42 40.41 21.05
C ARG A 308 -8.63 41.04 22.20
N ARG A 309 -9.30 41.37 23.30
CA ARG A 309 -8.64 41.64 24.58
C ARG A 309 -8.98 40.53 25.55
#